data_AF-A0A182W025-F1
#
_entry.id   AF-A0A182W025-F1
#
_cell.length_a   1.000
_cell.length_b   1.000
_cell.length_c   1.000
_cell.angle_alpha   90.00
_cell.angle_beta   90.00
_cell.angle_gamma   90.00
#
_symmetry.space_group_name_H-M   'P 1'
#
loop_
_entity.id
_entity.type
_entity.pdbx_description
1 polymer ?
#
loop_
_entity_poly.entity_id
_entity_poly.type
_entity_poly.pdbx_seq_one_letter_code
_entity_poly.pdbx_strand_id
1 'polypeptide(L)'
;MFAHQPFQLDTTKPPPPIDNSFPHPTLLEQLRVTDVQRVQQFLTTIISRNVPTDRKARSSTIPINISTYRTELCEALHVLENLKHSALVLDDLLLREDESDPRWKEELNRAEQLQNALLGVLEPLENVECKQRLMDKLAKRNKKRAWQKRRNKRLQIDRKAEEATRTQRLEEKAAWEAEWKERLAQQRAAREELLMKTIVLTDVRRRKARAKRVLTRFEKAVQLQQQRKHAPTTSTYSPEERFVTKMDALITEWKGKLGECVKEEKRLKAELNRQSTGNVSRRRENRWRKVLFGSAALSAVTGQHRSKDDWWQELITARRAWDQFSIPSNGDQLEGNSVAPTTWIMPPEQPLPEWVVYREKKTTKR
;
A
#
# COMPACT_ATOMS: atom_id res chain seq x y z
N MET A 1 23.59 -2.08 -51.09
CA MET A 1 24.20 -0.73 -51.17
C MET A 1 23.08 0.27 -51.37
N PHE A 2 22.68 0.97 -50.31
CA PHE A 2 21.89 2.20 -50.39
C PHE A 2 22.40 3.14 -49.31
N ALA A 3 22.77 4.35 -49.74
CA ALA A 3 23.51 5.34 -48.98
C ALA A 3 22.63 6.01 -47.91
N HIS A 4 23.16 6.16 -46.70
CA HIS A 4 22.60 7.06 -45.70
C HIS A 4 23.09 8.48 -45.98
N GLN A 5 22.20 9.35 -46.45
CA GLN A 5 22.41 10.79 -46.40
C GLN A 5 22.28 11.25 -44.93
N PRO A 6 23.25 12.01 -44.38
CA PRO A 6 23.08 12.63 -43.07
C PRO A 6 22.09 13.80 -43.17
N PHE A 7 21.00 13.73 -42.38
CA PHE A 7 20.07 14.84 -42.17
C PHE A 7 20.83 16.01 -41.51
N GLN A 8 21.04 17.08 -42.27
CA GLN A 8 21.42 18.38 -41.69
C GLN A 8 20.20 18.94 -40.96
N LEU A 9 20.29 19.03 -39.62
CA LEU A 9 19.29 19.70 -38.79
C LEU A 9 19.54 21.21 -38.83
N ASP A 10 18.66 21.92 -39.51
CA ASP A 10 18.57 23.38 -39.50
C ASP A 10 18.12 23.87 -38.10
N THR A 11 19.06 24.42 -37.34
CA THR A 11 18.87 24.88 -35.95
C THR A 11 18.16 26.24 -35.85
N THR A 12 17.68 26.82 -36.94
CA THR A 12 17.03 28.15 -36.94
C THR A 12 15.50 28.09 -36.80
N LYS A 13 14.89 26.90 -36.76
CA LYS A 13 13.44 26.73 -36.58
C LYS A 13 13.09 26.32 -35.14
N PRO A 14 12.10 26.95 -34.50
CA PRO A 14 11.63 26.49 -33.19
C PRO A 14 11.11 25.06 -33.31
N PRO A 15 11.37 24.19 -32.31
CA PRO A 15 10.88 22.81 -32.33
C PRO A 15 9.35 22.81 -32.44
N PRO A 16 8.76 21.88 -33.21
CA PRO A 16 7.32 21.77 -33.33
C PRO A 16 6.68 21.61 -31.95
N PRO A 17 5.52 22.23 -31.71
CA PRO A 17 4.85 22.18 -30.41
C PRO A 17 4.59 20.73 -30.01
N ILE A 18 5.08 20.37 -28.81
CA ILE A 18 4.87 19.04 -28.23
C ILE A 18 3.39 18.92 -27.87
N ASP A 19 2.65 18.22 -28.71
CA ASP A 19 1.27 17.81 -28.44
C ASP A 19 1.28 16.83 -27.26
N ASN A 20 0.67 17.21 -26.14
CA ASN A 20 0.62 16.45 -24.89
C ASN A 20 -0.69 15.66 -24.74
N SER A 21 -1.37 15.34 -25.83
CA SER A 21 -2.55 14.47 -25.80
C SER A 21 -2.12 13.01 -25.76
N PHE A 22 -1.70 12.54 -24.57
CA PHE A 22 -1.57 11.10 -24.33
C PHE A 22 -2.94 10.51 -23.93
N PRO A 23 -3.37 9.40 -24.56
CA PRO A 23 -2.66 8.63 -25.59
C PRO A 23 -2.82 9.26 -26.99
N HIS A 24 -1.70 9.44 -27.69
CA HIS A 24 -1.71 9.99 -29.05
C HIS A 24 -2.54 9.08 -29.97
N PRO A 25 -3.57 9.61 -30.66
CA PRO A 25 -4.41 8.82 -31.54
C PRO A 25 -3.59 8.12 -32.64
N THR A 26 -2.48 8.73 -33.07
CA THR A 26 -1.55 8.13 -34.04
C THR A 26 -0.83 6.90 -33.50
N LEU A 27 -0.45 6.87 -32.21
CA LEU A 27 0.19 5.69 -31.60
C LEU A 27 -0.82 4.55 -31.41
N LEU A 28 -2.06 4.88 -31.04
CA LEU A 28 -3.14 3.90 -30.97
C LEU A 28 -3.49 3.34 -32.35
N GLU A 29 -3.50 4.18 -33.38
CA GLU A 29 -3.73 3.73 -34.76
C GLU A 29 -2.55 2.89 -35.28
N GLN A 30 -1.30 3.25 -34.95
CA GLN A 30 -0.12 2.43 -35.26
C GLN A 30 -0.16 1.07 -34.55
N LEU A 31 -0.58 1.02 -33.29
CA LEU A 31 -0.81 -0.23 -32.54
C LEU A 31 -1.93 -1.05 -33.19
N ARG A 32 -3.03 -0.43 -33.56
CA ARG A 32 -4.15 -1.09 -34.25
C ARG A 32 -3.69 -1.68 -35.59
N VAL A 33 -2.96 -0.93 -36.41
CA VAL A 33 -2.46 -1.38 -37.72
C VAL A 33 -1.46 -2.53 -37.55
N THR A 34 -0.54 -2.44 -36.58
CA THR A 34 0.43 -3.52 -36.32
C THR A 34 -0.23 -4.79 -35.79
N ASP A 35 -1.26 -4.68 -34.94
CA ASP A 35 -2.03 -5.84 -34.49
C ASP A 35 -2.82 -6.48 -35.63
N VAL A 36 -3.46 -5.68 -36.49
CA VAL A 36 -4.15 -6.19 -37.69
C VAL A 36 -3.17 -6.95 -38.59
N GLN A 37 -1.98 -6.40 -38.84
CA GLN A 37 -0.94 -7.07 -39.63
C GLN A 37 -0.48 -8.39 -39.00
N ARG A 38 -0.28 -8.43 -37.68
CA ARG A 38 0.09 -9.67 -36.97
C ARG A 38 -0.99 -10.74 -37.03
N VAL A 39 -2.25 -10.35 -36.85
CA VAL A 39 -3.40 -11.26 -36.98
C VAL A 39 -3.49 -11.79 -38.41
N GLN A 40 -3.29 -10.93 -39.41
CA GLN A 40 -3.35 -11.33 -40.82
C GLN A 40 -2.17 -12.25 -41.21
N GLN A 41 -0.97 -12.01 -40.67
CA GLN A 41 0.18 -12.92 -40.80
C GLN A 41 -0.09 -14.27 -40.12
N PHE A 42 -0.72 -14.27 -38.94
CA PHE A 42 -1.09 -15.49 -38.22
C PHE A 42 -2.15 -16.31 -39.00
N LEU A 43 -3.17 -15.65 -39.54
CA LEU A 43 -4.20 -16.31 -40.34
C LEU A 43 -3.62 -16.85 -41.66
N THR A 44 -2.76 -16.09 -42.33
CA THR A 44 -2.10 -16.57 -43.56
C THR A 44 -1.13 -17.72 -43.29
N THR A 45 -0.37 -17.69 -42.18
CA THR A 45 0.47 -18.82 -41.78
C THR A 45 -0.32 -20.06 -41.37
N ILE A 46 -1.51 -19.90 -40.78
CA ILE A 46 -2.41 -21.03 -40.50
C ILE A 46 -2.97 -21.60 -41.81
N ILE A 47 -3.41 -20.76 -42.74
CA ILE A 47 -3.96 -21.20 -44.03
C ILE A 47 -2.87 -21.88 -44.87
N SER A 48 -1.63 -21.36 -44.87
CA SER A 48 -0.50 -21.98 -45.58
C SER A 48 -0.01 -23.27 -44.91
N ARG A 49 -0.15 -23.42 -43.59
CA ARG A 49 0.09 -24.70 -42.88
C ARG A 49 -1.03 -25.72 -43.07
N ASN A 50 -2.23 -25.26 -43.37
CA ASN A 50 -3.43 -26.08 -43.53
C ASN A 50 -3.75 -26.40 -44.99
N VAL A 51 -2.88 -26.07 -45.95
CA VAL A 51 -2.91 -26.74 -47.27
C VAL A 51 -2.70 -28.23 -46.99
N PRO A 52 -3.68 -29.10 -47.31
CA PRO A 52 -3.52 -30.52 -47.12
C PRO A 52 -2.40 -30.99 -48.06
N THR A 53 -1.20 -31.13 -47.51
CA THR A 53 -0.22 -32.02 -48.09
C THR A 53 -0.73 -33.42 -47.79
N ASP A 54 -1.63 -33.88 -48.66
CA ASP A 54 -1.87 -35.30 -48.86
C ASP A 54 -0.49 -35.96 -49.02
N ARG A 55 -0.33 -37.12 -48.37
CA ARG A 55 0.90 -37.92 -48.20
C ARG A 55 1.70 -37.63 -46.93
N LYS A 56 1.06 -37.71 -45.76
CA LYS A 56 1.64 -38.60 -44.75
C LYS A 56 1.21 -40.01 -45.11
N ALA A 57 2.14 -40.76 -45.69
CA ALA A 57 2.02 -42.21 -45.78
C ALA A 57 1.49 -42.70 -44.43
N ARG A 58 0.31 -43.32 -44.45
CA ARG A 58 -0.17 -44.13 -43.33
C ARG A 58 0.82 -45.28 -43.24
N SER A 59 1.93 -45.08 -42.52
CA SER A 59 2.68 -46.20 -41.99
C SER A 59 1.64 -47.06 -41.27
N SER A 60 1.58 -48.33 -41.63
CA SER A 60 0.85 -49.40 -40.94
C SER A 60 1.38 -49.50 -39.51
N THR A 61 1.03 -48.51 -38.70
CA THR A 61 1.60 -48.32 -37.38
C THR A 61 0.63 -49.00 -36.43
N ILE A 62 0.97 -50.22 -36.02
CA ILE A 62 0.25 -50.99 -35.00
C ILE A 62 -0.16 -50.01 -33.86
N PRO A 63 -1.46 -49.76 -33.65
CA PRO A 63 -1.92 -48.80 -32.67
C PRO A 63 -1.75 -49.39 -31.26
N ILE A 64 -0.64 -49.07 -30.60
CA ILE A 64 -0.33 -49.60 -29.25
C ILE A 64 -1.09 -48.81 -28.19
N ASN A 65 -1.94 -49.46 -27.40
CA ASN A 65 -2.61 -48.84 -26.26
C ASN A 65 -1.91 -49.24 -24.94
N ILE A 66 -1.58 -48.27 -24.10
CA ILE A 66 -0.92 -48.51 -22.80
C ILE A 66 -1.82 -49.35 -21.88
N SER A 67 -3.15 -49.19 -21.97
CA SER A 67 -4.06 -49.96 -21.11
C SER A 67 -4.15 -51.42 -21.51
N THR A 68 -4.17 -51.73 -22.81
CA THR A 68 -4.24 -53.11 -23.32
C THR A 68 -2.94 -53.85 -23.05
N TYR A 69 -1.79 -53.19 -23.30
CA TYR A 69 -0.49 -53.77 -22.99
C TYR A 69 -0.32 -54.04 -21.48
N ARG A 70 -0.95 -53.21 -20.63
CA ARG A 70 -1.00 -53.45 -19.18
C ARG A 70 -1.87 -54.64 -18.82
N THR A 71 -3.03 -54.81 -19.45
CA THR A 71 -3.92 -55.95 -19.16
C THR A 71 -3.29 -57.27 -19.62
N GLU A 72 -2.70 -57.30 -20.81
CA GLU A 72 -1.95 -58.45 -21.34
C GLU A 72 -0.78 -58.84 -20.42
N LEU A 73 -0.03 -57.87 -19.89
CA LEU A 73 1.01 -58.14 -18.89
C LEU A 73 0.46 -58.72 -17.58
N CYS A 74 -0.70 -58.24 -17.11
CA CYS A 74 -1.36 -58.79 -15.93
C CYS A 74 -1.85 -60.22 -16.17
N GLU A 75 -2.39 -60.51 -17.36
CA GLU A 75 -2.81 -61.85 -17.76
C GLU A 75 -1.62 -62.81 -17.84
N ALA A 76 -0.51 -62.39 -18.46
CA ALA A 76 0.73 -63.18 -18.49
C ALA A 76 1.25 -63.49 -17.08
N LEU A 77 1.23 -62.51 -16.16
CA LEU A 77 1.61 -62.72 -14.76
C LEU A 77 0.70 -63.74 -14.07
N HIS A 78 -0.61 -63.69 -14.32
CA HIS A 78 -1.55 -64.64 -13.74
C HIS A 78 -1.35 -66.07 -14.26
N VAL A 79 -1.12 -66.22 -15.58
CA VAL A 79 -0.81 -67.54 -16.18
C VAL A 79 0.51 -68.08 -15.63
N LEU A 80 1.53 -67.22 -15.44
CA LEU A 80 2.80 -67.60 -14.83
C LEU A 80 2.64 -68.07 -13.37
N GLU A 81 1.81 -67.40 -12.57
CA GLU A 81 1.49 -67.82 -11.21
C GLU A 81 0.82 -69.21 -11.19
N ASN A 82 -0.13 -69.44 -12.09
CA ASN A 82 -0.80 -70.73 -12.23
C ASN A 82 0.15 -71.84 -12.70
N LEU A 83 1.07 -71.54 -13.62
CA LEU A 83 2.10 -72.48 -14.09
C LEU A 83 3.07 -72.85 -12.97
N LYS A 84 3.51 -71.87 -12.16
CA LYS A 84 4.33 -72.13 -10.96
C LYS A 84 3.60 -73.03 -9.96
N HIS A 85 2.30 -72.83 -9.77
CA HIS A 85 1.51 -73.68 -8.89
C HIS A 85 1.43 -75.12 -9.41
N SER A 86 1.15 -75.30 -10.71
CA SER A 86 1.13 -76.65 -11.33
C SER A 86 2.50 -77.34 -11.27
N ALA A 87 3.60 -76.59 -11.45
CA ALA A 87 4.95 -77.13 -11.28
C ALA A 87 5.22 -77.64 -9.84
N LEU A 88 4.76 -76.92 -8.81
CA LEU A 88 4.88 -77.39 -7.42
C LEU A 88 4.05 -78.64 -7.13
N VAL A 89 2.87 -78.78 -7.76
CA VAL A 89 2.03 -79.96 -7.63
C VAL A 89 2.70 -81.16 -8.31
N LEU A 90 3.31 -80.97 -9.47
CA LEU A 90 4.13 -81.99 -10.12
C LEU A 90 5.33 -82.38 -9.24
N ASP A 91 6.08 -81.43 -8.67
CA ASP A 91 7.20 -81.78 -7.77
C ASP A 91 6.74 -82.61 -6.55
N ASP A 92 5.57 -82.32 -5.95
CA ASP A 92 5.01 -83.13 -4.85
C ASP A 92 4.59 -84.55 -5.28
N LEU A 93 4.04 -84.70 -6.49
CA LEU A 93 3.65 -85.99 -7.04
C LEU A 93 4.87 -86.86 -7.42
N LEU A 94 5.96 -86.25 -7.90
CA LEU A 94 7.24 -86.93 -8.16
C LEU A 94 7.86 -87.50 -6.88
N LEU A 95 7.84 -86.73 -5.80
CA LEU A 95 8.38 -87.15 -4.49
C LEU A 95 7.62 -88.34 -3.87
N ARG A 96 6.41 -88.62 -4.35
CA ARG A 96 5.57 -89.74 -3.89
C ARG A 96 5.72 -91.02 -4.71
N GLU A 97 6.60 -91.05 -5.72
CA GLU A 97 6.85 -92.18 -6.63
C GLU A 97 5.59 -92.68 -7.39
N ASP A 98 4.65 -91.79 -7.68
CA ASP A 98 3.35 -92.10 -8.28
C ASP A 98 3.32 -91.81 -9.81
N GLU A 99 4.36 -92.21 -10.56
CA GLU A 99 4.46 -91.92 -12.01
C GLU A 99 3.33 -92.54 -12.86
N SER A 100 2.61 -93.52 -12.31
CA SER A 100 1.49 -94.18 -12.97
C SER A 100 0.11 -93.63 -12.56
N ASP A 101 0.06 -92.57 -11.75
CA ASP A 101 -1.17 -91.93 -11.28
C ASP A 101 -1.82 -91.09 -12.41
N PRO A 102 -3.12 -91.25 -12.71
CA PRO A 102 -3.83 -90.40 -13.68
C PRO A 102 -3.71 -88.90 -13.37
N ARG A 103 -3.57 -88.51 -12.09
CA ARG A 103 -3.39 -87.11 -11.66
C ARG A 103 -2.10 -86.48 -12.19
N TRP A 104 -1.05 -87.29 -12.35
CA TRP A 104 0.22 -86.86 -12.95
C TRP A 104 0.02 -86.38 -14.39
N LYS A 105 -0.68 -87.19 -15.20
CA LYS A 105 -0.95 -86.89 -16.62
C LYS A 105 -1.89 -85.70 -16.79
N GLU A 106 -2.86 -85.54 -15.89
CA GLU A 106 -3.79 -84.41 -15.89
C GLU A 106 -3.08 -83.09 -15.58
N GLU A 107 -2.23 -83.05 -14.54
CA GLU A 107 -1.45 -81.86 -14.21
C GLU A 107 -0.36 -81.56 -15.25
N LEU A 108 0.25 -82.58 -15.86
CA LEU A 108 1.19 -82.39 -16.97
C LEU A 108 0.53 -81.69 -18.16
N ASN A 109 -0.65 -82.16 -18.57
CA ASN A 109 -1.41 -81.55 -19.67
C ASN A 109 -1.87 -80.12 -19.30
N ARG A 110 -2.26 -79.88 -18.05
CA ARG A 110 -2.59 -78.54 -17.56
C ARG A 110 -1.37 -77.60 -17.62
N ALA A 111 -0.20 -78.05 -17.19
CA ALA A 111 1.05 -77.29 -17.24
C ALA A 111 1.43 -76.95 -18.70
N GLU A 112 1.28 -77.90 -19.63
CA GLU A 112 1.52 -77.70 -21.06
C GLU A 112 0.53 -76.68 -21.66
N GLN A 113 -0.75 -76.73 -21.30
CA GLN A 113 -1.74 -75.74 -21.72
C GLN A 113 -1.42 -74.34 -21.19
N LEU A 114 -1.01 -74.24 -19.91
CA LEU A 114 -0.59 -72.97 -19.31
C LEU A 114 0.69 -72.43 -19.94
N GLN A 115 1.64 -73.29 -20.31
CA GLN A 115 2.85 -72.92 -21.04
C GLN A 115 2.51 -72.35 -22.42
N ASN A 116 1.65 -73.02 -23.17
CA ASN A 116 1.20 -72.57 -24.49
C ASN A 116 0.42 -71.25 -24.41
N ALA A 117 -0.45 -71.11 -23.41
CA ALA A 117 -1.16 -69.86 -23.15
C ALA A 117 -0.20 -68.71 -22.79
N LEU A 118 0.83 -68.99 -21.98
CA LEU A 118 1.85 -68.00 -21.60
C LEU A 118 2.66 -67.55 -22.82
N LEU A 119 3.10 -68.48 -23.66
CA LEU A 119 3.82 -68.17 -24.90
C LEU A 119 2.97 -67.32 -25.86
N GLY A 120 1.68 -67.65 -26.01
CA GLY A 120 0.75 -66.90 -26.84
C GLY A 120 0.53 -65.45 -26.39
N VAL A 121 0.59 -65.17 -25.07
CA VAL A 121 0.49 -63.80 -24.53
C VAL A 121 1.84 -63.08 -24.60
N LEU A 122 2.96 -63.77 -24.41
CA LEU A 122 4.29 -63.16 -24.39
C LEU A 122 4.80 -62.78 -25.78
N GLU A 123 4.52 -63.56 -26.82
CA GLU A 123 5.04 -63.31 -28.18
C GLU A 123 4.66 -61.91 -28.73
N PRO A 124 3.39 -61.45 -28.63
CA PRO A 124 3.02 -60.09 -29.04
C PRO A 124 3.66 -59.00 -28.15
N LEU A 125 3.84 -59.29 -26.86
CA LEU A 125 4.46 -58.36 -25.90
C LEU A 125 5.97 -58.23 -26.19
N GLU A 126 6.63 -59.28 -26.65
CA GLU A 126 8.07 -59.29 -26.90
C GLU A 126 8.52 -58.57 -28.16
N ASN A 127 7.59 -58.25 -29.05
CA ASN A 127 7.85 -57.49 -30.27
C ASN A 127 8.60 -56.18 -29.99
N VAL A 128 9.81 -56.07 -30.55
CA VAL A 128 10.75 -54.95 -30.34
C VAL A 128 10.16 -53.61 -30.75
N GLU A 129 9.44 -53.56 -31.88
CA GLU A 129 8.80 -52.33 -32.36
C GLU A 129 7.66 -51.88 -31.43
N CYS A 130 6.90 -52.84 -30.89
CA CYS A 130 5.84 -52.57 -29.92
C CYS A 130 6.40 -52.03 -28.61
N LYS A 131 7.45 -52.65 -28.07
CA LYS A 131 8.16 -52.19 -26.86
C LYS A 131 8.71 -50.78 -27.04
N GLN A 132 9.41 -50.50 -28.14
CA GLN A 132 9.99 -49.17 -28.38
C GLN A 132 8.92 -48.07 -28.46
N ARG A 133 7.83 -48.32 -29.19
CA ARG A 133 6.71 -47.37 -29.30
C ARG A 133 5.97 -47.18 -27.98
N LEU A 134 5.82 -48.23 -27.17
CA LEU A 134 5.26 -48.13 -25.83
C LEU A 134 6.13 -47.23 -24.93
N MET A 135 7.45 -47.44 -24.95
CA MET A 135 8.40 -46.62 -24.22
C MET A 135 8.33 -45.15 -24.63
N ASP A 136 8.23 -44.86 -25.92
CA ASP A 136 8.04 -43.49 -26.41
C ASP A 136 6.72 -42.86 -25.92
N LYS A 137 5.63 -43.63 -25.91
CA LYS A 137 4.33 -43.16 -25.39
C LYS A 137 4.40 -42.89 -23.88
N LEU A 138 5.06 -43.77 -23.12
CA LEU A 138 5.27 -43.60 -21.69
C LEU A 138 6.15 -42.37 -21.40
N ALA A 139 7.24 -42.17 -22.14
CA ALA A 139 8.10 -41.01 -22.02
C ALA A 139 7.32 -39.70 -22.28
N LYS A 140 6.51 -39.65 -23.35
CA LYS A 140 5.63 -38.51 -23.66
C LYS A 140 4.60 -38.25 -22.55
N ARG A 141 3.97 -39.31 -22.02
CA ARG A 141 2.99 -39.21 -20.93
C ARG A 141 3.65 -38.71 -19.63
N ASN A 142 4.83 -39.23 -19.29
CA ASN A 142 5.58 -38.81 -18.11
C ASN A 142 6.04 -37.35 -18.22
N LYS A 143 6.54 -36.93 -19.38
CA LYS A 143 6.88 -35.53 -19.67
C LYS A 143 5.66 -34.61 -19.50
N LYS A 144 4.49 -35.01 -20.03
CA LYS A 144 3.24 -34.27 -19.87
C LYS A 144 2.82 -34.16 -18.39
N ARG A 145 2.85 -35.26 -17.65
CA ARG A 145 2.51 -35.27 -16.21
C ARG A 145 3.47 -34.41 -15.39
N ALA A 146 4.78 -34.50 -15.66
CA ALA A 146 5.78 -33.69 -14.97
C ALA A 146 5.57 -32.19 -15.24
N TRP A 147 5.27 -31.81 -16.49
CA TRP A 147 4.95 -30.43 -16.84
C TRP A 147 3.66 -29.96 -16.14
N GLN A 148 2.59 -30.77 -16.13
CA GLN A 148 1.35 -30.45 -15.43
C GLN A 148 1.58 -30.27 -13.92
N LYS A 149 2.37 -31.14 -13.30
CA LYS A 149 2.73 -31.03 -11.88
C LYS A 149 3.47 -29.72 -11.58
N ARG A 150 4.44 -29.34 -12.42
CA ARG A 150 5.17 -28.06 -12.29
C ARG A 150 4.24 -26.87 -12.49
N ARG A 151 3.36 -26.90 -13.49
CA ARG A 151 2.37 -25.84 -13.75
C ARG A 151 1.41 -25.67 -12.59
N ASN A 152 0.84 -26.75 -12.07
CA ASN A 152 -0.08 -26.70 -10.94
C ASN A 152 0.60 -26.18 -9.67
N LYS A 153 1.86 -26.57 -9.42
CA LYS A 153 2.64 -26.03 -8.29
C LYS A 153 2.85 -24.53 -8.41
N ARG A 154 3.17 -24.01 -9.61
CA ARG A 154 3.27 -22.56 -9.85
C ARG A 154 1.94 -21.84 -9.59
N LEU A 155 0.85 -22.32 -10.19
CA LEU A 155 -0.49 -21.75 -9.98
C LEU A 155 -0.91 -21.76 -8.51
N GLN A 156 -0.53 -22.79 -7.76
CA GLN A 156 -0.82 -22.85 -6.32
C GLN A 156 0.00 -21.81 -5.53
N ILE A 157 1.27 -21.59 -5.89
CA ILE A 157 2.11 -20.57 -5.28
C ILE A 157 1.56 -19.18 -5.60
N ASP A 158 1.20 -18.92 -6.86
CA ASP A 158 0.67 -17.63 -7.31
C ASP A 158 -0.64 -17.31 -6.57
N ARG A 159 -1.57 -18.27 -6.49
CA ARG A 159 -2.83 -18.12 -5.71
C ARG A 159 -2.57 -17.79 -4.25
N LYS A 160 -1.64 -18.50 -3.60
CA LYS A 160 -1.27 -18.22 -2.20
C LYS A 160 -0.66 -16.83 -2.03
N ALA A 161 0.16 -16.38 -2.98
CA ALA A 161 0.75 -15.04 -2.96
C ALA A 161 -0.32 -13.94 -3.15
N GLU A 162 -1.28 -14.17 -4.05
CA GLU A 162 -2.44 -13.28 -4.24
C GLU A 162 -3.32 -13.20 -2.99
N GLU A 163 -3.60 -14.35 -2.35
CA GLU A 163 -4.34 -14.41 -1.08
C GLU A 163 -3.61 -13.69 0.06
N ALA A 164 -2.29 -13.88 0.18
CA ALA A 164 -1.45 -13.16 1.16
C ALA A 164 -1.46 -11.64 0.90
N THR A 165 -1.34 -11.22 -0.35
CA THR A 165 -1.41 -9.80 -0.72
C THR A 165 -2.79 -9.22 -0.42
N ARG A 166 -3.85 -9.99 -0.68
CA ARG A 166 -5.24 -9.56 -0.41
C ARG A 166 -5.49 -9.41 1.09
N THR A 167 -5.02 -10.35 1.89
CA THR A 167 -5.17 -10.30 3.37
C THR A 167 -4.40 -9.12 3.94
N GLN A 168 -3.15 -8.90 3.53
CA GLN A 168 -2.37 -7.73 3.93
C GLN A 168 -3.08 -6.41 3.59
N ARG A 169 -3.63 -6.27 2.38
CA ARG A 169 -4.40 -5.07 1.99
C ARG A 169 -5.68 -4.88 2.81
N LEU A 170 -6.32 -5.96 3.24
CA LEU A 170 -7.51 -5.88 4.10
C LEU A 170 -7.13 -5.45 5.51
N GLU A 171 -6.01 -5.94 6.03
CA GLU A 171 -5.46 -5.52 7.32
C GLU A 171 -5.05 -4.05 7.31
N GLU A 172 -4.37 -3.58 6.26
CA GLU A 172 -4.02 -2.16 6.08
C GLU A 172 -5.27 -1.26 6.04
N LYS A 173 -6.32 -1.68 5.32
CA LYS A 173 -7.61 -0.97 5.31
C LYS A 173 -8.25 -0.94 6.69
N ALA A 174 -8.27 -2.07 7.40
CA ALA A 174 -8.85 -2.15 8.73
C ALA A 174 -8.08 -1.27 9.74
N ALA A 175 -6.75 -1.27 9.67
CA ALA A 175 -5.90 -0.40 10.47
C ALA A 175 -6.17 1.07 10.18
N TRP A 176 -6.23 1.45 8.90
CA TRP A 176 -6.56 2.83 8.49
C TRP A 176 -7.95 3.26 8.97
N GLU A 177 -8.95 2.39 8.86
CA GLU A 177 -10.30 2.65 9.37
C GLU A 177 -10.32 2.83 10.89
N ALA A 178 -9.55 2.01 11.62
CA ALA A 178 -9.42 2.11 13.07
C ALA A 178 -8.77 3.44 13.48
N GLU A 179 -7.65 3.80 12.85
CA GLU A 179 -6.99 5.10 13.06
C GLU A 179 -7.94 6.27 12.78
N TRP A 180 -8.72 6.20 11.71
CA TRP A 180 -9.69 7.25 11.40
C TRP A 180 -10.78 7.35 12.45
N LYS A 181 -11.36 6.21 12.86
CA LYS A 181 -12.37 6.18 13.92
C LYS A 181 -11.82 6.76 15.22
N GLU A 182 -10.59 6.45 15.58
CA GLU A 182 -9.93 7.01 16.76
C GLU A 182 -9.74 8.52 16.63
N ARG A 183 -9.21 9.01 15.49
CA ARG A 183 -9.06 10.46 15.24
C ARG A 183 -10.40 11.19 15.33
N LEU A 184 -11.47 10.59 14.79
CA LEU A 184 -12.81 11.16 14.88
C LEU A 184 -13.33 11.18 16.32
N ALA A 185 -13.10 10.12 17.10
CA ALA A 185 -13.45 10.06 18.51
C ALA A 185 -12.70 11.13 19.32
N GLN A 186 -11.39 11.28 19.11
CA GLN A 186 -10.58 12.33 19.72
C GLN A 186 -11.08 13.73 19.36
N GLN A 187 -11.46 13.96 18.10
CA GLN A 187 -12.05 15.24 17.69
C GLN A 187 -13.41 15.50 18.34
N ARG A 188 -14.26 14.48 18.49
CA ARG A 188 -15.53 14.59 19.20
C ARG A 188 -15.31 14.93 20.67
N ALA A 189 -14.44 14.20 21.36
CA ALA A 189 -14.07 14.46 22.74
C ALA A 189 -13.53 15.89 22.93
N ALA A 190 -12.66 16.36 22.03
CA ALA A 190 -12.15 17.73 22.06
C ALA A 190 -13.25 18.78 21.86
N ARG A 191 -14.24 18.53 20.99
CA ARG A 191 -15.41 19.42 20.81
C ARG A 191 -16.29 19.44 22.07
N GLU A 192 -16.55 18.29 22.66
CA GLU A 192 -17.31 18.17 23.91
C GLU A 192 -16.61 18.89 25.06
N GLU A 193 -15.29 18.73 25.20
CA GLU A 193 -14.48 19.45 26.19
C GLU A 193 -14.58 20.97 25.98
N LEU A 194 -14.51 21.44 24.73
CA LEU A 194 -14.66 22.86 24.39
C LEU A 194 -16.06 23.39 24.75
N LEU A 195 -17.10 22.61 24.47
CA LEU A 195 -18.48 22.93 24.84
C LEU A 195 -18.62 23.02 26.37
N MET A 196 -18.10 22.05 27.11
CA MET A 196 -18.12 22.05 28.57
C MET A 196 -17.40 23.27 29.15
N LYS A 197 -16.21 23.60 28.64
CA LYS A 197 -15.48 24.82 29.04
C LYS A 197 -16.29 26.09 28.77
N THR A 198 -17.04 26.12 27.67
CA THR A 198 -17.91 27.25 27.32
C THR A 198 -19.08 27.36 28.30
N ILE A 199 -19.74 26.25 28.64
CA ILE A 199 -20.81 26.20 29.65
C ILE A 199 -20.30 26.70 31.00
N VAL A 200 -19.16 26.19 31.48
CA VAL A 200 -18.53 26.64 32.74
C VAL A 200 -18.24 28.15 32.70
N LEU A 201 -17.74 28.67 31.57
CA LEU A 201 -17.51 30.10 31.40
C LEU A 201 -18.81 30.92 31.54
N THR A 202 -19.93 30.44 31.00
CA THR A 202 -21.23 31.11 31.19
C THR A 202 -21.67 31.13 32.65
N ASP A 203 -21.43 30.05 33.39
CA ASP A 203 -21.77 29.98 34.81
C ASP A 203 -20.86 30.87 35.67
N VAL A 204 -19.57 30.96 35.34
CA VAL A 204 -18.64 31.93 35.95
C VAL A 204 -19.14 33.36 35.73
N ARG A 205 -19.61 33.70 34.53
CA ARG A 205 -20.19 35.03 34.24
C ARG A 205 -21.45 35.29 35.06
N ARG A 206 -22.32 34.28 35.23
CA ARG A 206 -23.51 34.37 36.10
C ARG A 206 -23.12 34.57 37.56
N ARG A 207 -22.16 33.80 38.09
CA ARG A 207 -21.62 33.94 39.46
C ARG A 207 -21.01 35.32 39.68
N LYS A 208 -20.21 35.81 38.72
CA LYS A 208 -19.63 37.16 38.72
C LYS A 208 -20.71 38.25 38.77
N ALA A 209 -21.75 38.15 37.92
CA ALA A 209 -22.85 39.09 37.91
C ALA A 209 -23.64 39.08 39.24
N ARG A 210 -23.86 37.89 39.82
CA ARG A 210 -24.49 37.75 41.15
C ARG A 210 -23.65 38.40 42.23
N ALA A 211 -22.34 38.15 42.28
CA ALA A 211 -21.44 38.77 43.25
C ALA A 211 -21.46 40.30 43.15
N LYS A 212 -21.43 40.86 41.93
CA LYS A 212 -21.59 42.31 41.71
C LYS A 212 -22.91 42.84 42.26
N ARG A 213 -24.04 42.17 41.96
CA ARG A 213 -25.36 42.58 42.47
C ARG A 213 -25.42 42.57 44.00
N VAL A 214 -24.82 41.58 44.64
CA VAL A 214 -24.78 41.48 46.11
C VAL A 214 -23.90 42.58 46.70
N LEU A 215 -22.72 42.83 46.13
CA LEU A 215 -21.86 43.95 46.54
C LEU A 215 -22.58 45.29 46.44
N THR A 216 -23.25 45.58 45.32
CA THR A 216 -24.03 46.82 45.16
C THR A 216 -25.15 46.95 46.20
N ARG A 217 -25.76 45.84 46.65
CA ARG A 217 -26.75 45.87 47.73
C ARG A 217 -26.11 46.23 49.07
N PHE A 218 -24.94 45.66 49.38
CA PHE A 218 -24.21 45.99 50.61
C PHE A 218 -23.72 47.45 50.61
N GLU A 219 -23.18 47.94 49.50
CA GLU A 219 -22.76 49.34 49.34
C GLU A 219 -23.94 50.29 49.53
N LYS A 220 -25.10 50.00 48.92
CA LYS A 220 -26.32 50.79 49.12
C LYS A 220 -26.83 50.75 50.57
N ALA A 221 -26.74 49.60 51.25
CA ALA A 221 -27.14 49.49 52.65
C ALA A 221 -26.24 50.33 53.58
N VAL A 222 -24.93 50.34 53.33
CA VAL A 222 -23.98 51.21 54.04
C VAL A 222 -24.28 52.68 53.75
N GLN A 223 -24.52 53.06 52.49
CA GLN A 223 -24.88 54.43 52.11
C GLN A 223 -26.20 54.91 52.75
N LEU A 224 -27.24 54.06 52.74
CA LEU A 224 -28.52 54.38 53.39
C LEU A 224 -28.36 54.59 54.89
N GLN A 225 -27.50 53.80 55.55
CA GLN A 225 -27.22 53.99 56.95
C GLN A 225 -26.44 55.29 57.20
N GLN A 226 -25.43 55.61 56.38
CA GLN A 226 -24.71 56.89 56.45
C GLN A 226 -25.66 58.08 56.27
N GLN A 227 -26.60 58.01 55.32
CA GLN A 227 -27.63 59.04 55.12
C GLN A 227 -28.57 59.18 56.33
N ARG A 228 -28.95 58.08 56.98
CA ARG A 228 -29.75 58.11 58.22
C ARG A 228 -29.01 58.78 59.38
N LYS A 229 -27.68 58.66 59.46
CA LYS A 229 -26.85 59.37 60.47
C LYS A 229 -26.87 60.90 60.31
N HIS A 230 -27.10 61.40 59.08
CA HIS A 230 -27.17 62.83 58.79
C HIS A 230 -28.59 63.42 58.93
N ALA A 231 -29.60 62.61 59.25
CA ALA A 231 -30.95 63.07 59.56
C ALA A 231 -31.06 63.44 61.06
N PRO A 232 -31.63 64.59 61.43
CA PRO A 232 -31.71 65.02 62.82
C PRO A 232 -32.80 64.21 63.55
N THR A 233 -32.42 63.06 64.10
CA THR A 233 -33.27 62.35 65.07
C THR A 233 -32.44 61.80 66.22
N THR A 234 -32.90 62.12 67.41
CA THR A 234 -32.38 61.75 68.72
C THR A 234 -32.40 60.23 68.88
N SER A 235 -31.26 59.55 68.79
CA SER A 235 -31.15 58.19 69.29
C SER A 235 -29.72 57.81 69.67
N THR A 236 -29.66 57.16 70.82
CA THR A 236 -28.52 56.86 71.68
C THR A 236 -27.54 55.86 71.06
N TYR A 237 -26.25 56.09 71.35
CA TYR A 237 -25.06 55.30 71.01
C TYR A 237 -25.20 53.76 71.06
N SER A 238 -24.46 53.08 70.16
CA SER A 238 -23.74 51.78 70.36
C SER A 238 -24.01 50.55 69.44
N PRO A 239 -25.08 50.45 68.62
CA PRO A 239 -25.20 49.33 67.65
C PRO A 239 -24.53 49.56 66.28
N GLU A 240 -24.22 50.82 65.94
CA GLU A 240 -23.94 51.22 64.55
C GLU A 240 -22.57 50.79 64.02
N GLU A 241 -21.52 50.94 64.83
CA GLU A 241 -20.17 50.53 64.44
C GLU A 241 -20.11 49.03 64.19
N ARG A 242 -20.78 48.23 65.03
CA ARG A 242 -20.89 46.79 64.85
C ARG A 242 -21.59 46.40 63.54
N PHE A 243 -22.56 47.18 63.07
CA PHE A 243 -23.21 46.94 61.78
C PHE A 243 -22.26 47.27 60.62
N VAL A 244 -21.62 48.44 60.65
CA VAL A 244 -20.68 48.85 59.59
C VAL A 244 -19.52 47.87 59.49
N THR A 245 -18.90 47.48 60.62
CA THR A 245 -17.82 46.48 60.63
C THR A 245 -18.27 45.11 60.09
N LYS A 246 -19.49 44.66 60.42
CA LYS A 246 -20.06 43.42 59.86
C LYS A 246 -20.30 43.53 58.35
N MET A 247 -20.79 44.68 57.89
CA MET A 247 -21.01 44.95 56.47
C MET A 247 -19.70 45.04 55.70
N ASP A 248 -18.66 45.65 56.25
CA ASP A 248 -17.33 45.72 55.66
C ASP A 248 -16.68 44.34 55.55
N ALA A 249 -16.86 43.48 56.56
CA ALA A 249 -16.44 42.08 56.48
C ALA A 249 -17.14 41.33 55.33
N LEU A 250 -18.47 41.47 55.21
CA LEU A 250 -19.24 40.89 54.11
C LEU A 250 -18.81 41.45 52.74
N ILE A 251 -18.61 42.76 52.63
CA ILE A 251 -18.12 43.40 51.41
C ILE A 251 -16.75 42.83 51.03
N THR A 252 -15.84 42.64 51.99
CA THR A 252 -14.52 42.07 51.76
C THR A 252 -14.60 40.62 51.28
N GLU A 253 -15.45 39.79 51.91
CA GLU A 253 -15.66 38.40 51.49
C GLU A 253 -16.22 38.31 50.07
N TRP A 254 -17.22 39.14 49.75
CA TRP A 254 -17.82 39.16 48.41
C TRP A 254 -16.91 39.79 47.35
N LYS A 255 -16.04 40.74 47.71
CA LYS A 255 -14.94 41.22 46.85
C LYS A 255 -13.94 40.10 46.57
N GLY A 256 -13.61 39.27 47.56
CA GLY A 256 -12.82 38.06 47.40
C GLY A 256 -13.43 37.09 46.38
N LYS A 257 -14.70 36.70 46.58
CA LYS A 257 -15.45 35.83 45.66
C LYS A 257 -15.56 36.41 44.24
N LEU A 258 -15.72 37.73 44.12
CA LEU A 258 -15.71 38.42 42.82
C LEU A 258 -14.33 38.32 42.15
N GLY A 259 -13.26 38.50 42.91
CA GLY A 259 -11.87 38.36 42.44
C GLY A 259 -11.56 36.96 41.93
N GLU A 260 -12.04 35.92 42.63
CA GLU A 260 -11.94 34.52 42.18
C GLU A 260 -12.66 34.30 40.84
N CYS A 261 -13.90 34.77 40.72
CA CYS A 261 -14.66 34.67 39.46
C CYS A 261 -13.93 35.38 38.30
N VAL A 262 -13.29 36.53 38.55
CA VAL A 262 -12.52 37.26 37.53
C VAL A 262 -11.27 36.49 37.12
N LYS A 263 -10.52 35.92 38.07
CA LYS A 263 -9.35 35.09 37.80
C LYS A 263 -9.73 33.85 37.00
N GLU A 264 -10.80 33.16 37.41
CA GLU A 264 -11.33 31.97 36.74
C GLU A 264 -11.79 32.29 35.31
N GLU A 265 -12.55 33.38 35.11
CA GLU A 265 -12.98 33.84 33.79
C GLU A 265 -11.79 34.15 32.88
N LYS A 266 -10.75 34.83 33.40
CA LYS A 266 -9.53 35.14 32.64
C LYS A 266 -8.81 33.86 32.22
N ARG A 267 -8.69 32.88 33.12
CA ARG A 267 -8.07 31.57 32.83
C ARG A 267 -8.85 30.80 31.76
N LEU A 268 -10.17 30.68 31.91
CA LEU A 268 -11.02 29.95 30.96
C LEU A 268 -11.03 30.62 29.57
N LYS A 269 -11.06 31.96 29.50
CA LYS A 269 -10.93 32.68 28.23
C LYS A 269 -9.57 32.43 27.56
N ALA A 270 -8.48 32.44 28.33
CA ALA A 270 -7.15 32.18 27.79
C ALA A 270 -7.05 30.76 27.22
N GLU A 271 -7.63 29.77 27.92
CA GLU A 271 -7.66 28.38 27.46
C GLU A 271 -8.53 28.21 26.21
N LEU A 272 -9.74 28.79 26.19
CA LEU A 272 -10.63 28.76 25.02
C LEU A 272 -9.98 29.44 23.80
N ASN A 273 -9.30 30.57 24.01
CA ASN A 273 -8.57 31.27 22.96
C ASN A 273 -7.38 30.48 22.44
N ARG A 274 -6.73 29.66 23.28
CA ARG A 274 -5.63 28.77 22.87
C ARG A 274 -6.13 27.65 21.95
N GLN A 275 -7.35 27.17 22.18
CA GLN A 275 -7.95 26.07 21.43
C GLN A 275 -8.77 26.53 20.20
N SER A 276 -9.01 27.83 20.03
CA SER A 276 -9.68 28.38 18.85
C SER A 276 -8.90 28.09 17.56
N THR A 277 -9.58 27.54 16.56
CA THR A 277 -9.03 27.14 15.25
C THR A 277 -8.26 28.27 14.54
N GLY A 278 -8.74 29.51 14.64
CA GLY A 278 -8.06 30.68 14.08
C GLY A 278 -6.70 30.98 14.73
N ASN A 279 -6.57 30.74 16.03
CA ASN A 279 -5.33 30.96 16.77
C ASN A 279 -4.35 29.80 16.61
N VAL A 280 -4.83 28.57 16.51
CA VAL A 280 -3.98 27.40 16.23
C VAL A 280 -3.36 27.50 14.84
N SER A 281 -4.15 27.89 13.83
CA SER A 281 -3.66 28.11 12.47
C SER A 281 -2.61 29.23 12.42
N ARG A 282 -2.91 30.40 13.00
CA ARG A 282 -1.95 31.53 13.09
C ARG A 282 -0.67 31.18 13.85
N ARG A 283 -0.75 30.37 14.92
CA ARG A 283 0.45 29.92 15.66
C ARG A 283 1.28 28.96 14.84
N ARG A 284 0.65 28.03 14.12
CA ARG A 284 1.32 27.12 13.19
C ARG A 284 2.03 27.91 12.10
N GLU A 285 1.31 28.85 11.49
CA GLU A 285 1.85 29.77 10.50
C GLU A 285 3.02 30.59 11.06
N ASN A 286 2.89 31.19 12.24
CA ASN A 286 3.98 31.94 12.88
C ASN A 286 5.20 31.05 13.21
N ARG A 287 4.97 29.78 13.56
CA ARG A 287 6.06 28.81 13.76
C ARG A 287 6.78 28.52 12.44
N TRP A 288 6.04 28.30 11.37
CA TRP A 288 6.62 28.12 10.03
C TRP A 288 7.35 29.38 9.55
N ARG A 289 6.75 30.56 9.72
CA ARG A 289 7.42 31.83 9.42
C ARG A 289 8.73 31.98 10.20
N LYS A 290 8.75 31.60 11.48
CA LYS A 290 9.97 31.63 12.30
C LYS A 290 11.05 30.67 11.82
N VAL A 291 10.66 29.48 11.36
CA VAL A 291 11.60 28.47 10.85
C VAL A 291 12.15 28.86 9.48
N LEU A 292 11.28 29.36 8.58
CA LEU A 292 11.64 29.69 7.20
C LEU A 292 12.37 31.02 7.08
N PHE A 293 11.98 32.02 7.87
CA PHE A 293 12.45 33.41 7.75
C PHE A 293 13.18 33.91 9.00
N GLY A 294 13.45 33.03 9.97
CA GLY A 294 14.01 33.42 11.26
C GLY A 294 13.00 34.15 12.15
N SER A 295 13.42 34.47 13.38
CA SER A 295 12.56 35.27 14.26
C SER A 295 12.40 36.68 13.69
N ALA A 296 11.19 37.22 13.65
CA ALA A 296 10.94 38.62 13.26
C ALA A 296 11.76 39.62 14.09
N ALA A 297 12.24 39.22 15.27
CA ALA A 297 13.18 39.99 16.08
C ALA A 297 14.58 40.14 15.43
N LEU A 298 15.06 39.19 14.63
CA LEU A 298 16.33 39.35 13.89
C LEU A 298 16.20 40.37 12.75
N SER A 299 15.03 40.51 12.13
CA SER A 299 14.76 41.55 11.13
C SER A 299 14.83 42.97 11.75
N ALA A 300 14.56 43.09 13.05
CA ALA A 300 14.74 44.34 13.78
C ALA A 300 16.21 44.58 14.20
N VAL A 301 17.01 43.53 14.40
CA VAL A 301 18.44 43.63 14.76
C VAL A 301 19.32 43.94 13.54
N THR A 302 18.96 43.48 12.35
CA THR A 302 19.62 43.90 11.09
C THR A 302 19.04 45.19 10.49
N GLY A 303 17.96 45.72 11.09
CA GLY A 303 17.22 46.89 10.63
C GLY A 303 17.75 48.24 11.11
N GLN A 304 18.91 48.29 11.80
CA GLN A 304 19.57 49.54 12.15
C GLN A 304 20.73 49.81 11.17
N HIS A 305 20.53 50.82 10.31
CA HIS A 305 21.52 51.37 9.37
C HIS A 305 22.09 50.44 8.31
N ARG A 306 21.25 49.95 7.40
CA ARG A 306 21.73 49.58 6.06
C ARG A 306 20.99 50.43 5.03
N SER A 307 21.77 51.16 4.23
CA SER A 307 21.24 51.92 3.10
C SER A 307 20.42 50.99 2.21
N LYS A 308 19.42 51.52 1.50
CA LYS A 308 18.68 50.74 0.49
C LYS A 308 19.63 50.07 -0.51
N ASP A 309 20.78 50.69 -0.76
CA ASP A 309 21.84 50.17 -1.62
C ASP A 309 22.60 48.99 -0.97
N ASP A 310 22.76 48.96 0.35
CA ASP A 310 23.42 47.86 1.06
C ASP A 310 22.56 46.59 1.06
N TRP A 311 21.23 46.73 1.17
CA TRP A 311 20.31 45.60 1.05
C TRP A 311 20.30 45.02 -0.36
N TRP A 312 20.33 45.88 -1.39
CA TRP A 312 20.45 45.44 -2.78
C TRP A 312 21.80 44.77 -3.04
N GLN A 313 22.89 45.30 -2.50
CA GLN A 313 24.22 44.69 -2.58
C GLN A 313 24.25 43.32 -1.90
N GLU A 314 23.64 43.16 -0.72
CA GLU A 314 23.51 41.85 -0.07
C GLU A 314 22.64 40.87 -0.86
N LEU A 315 21.52 41.34 -1.42
CA LEU A 315 20.66 40.50 -2.25
C LEU A 315 21.37 40.06 -3.54
N ILE A 316 22.13 40.96 -4.18
CA ILE A 316 22.96 40.68 -5.35
C ILE A 316 24.10 39.73 -4.96
N THR A 317 24.72 39.91 -3.80
CA THR A 317 25.82 39.06 -3.31
C THR A 317 25.30 37.66 -3.00
N ALA A 318 24.18 37.55 -2.30
CA ALA A 318 23.49 36.29 -2.09
C ALA A 318 23.10 35.67 -3.44
N ARG A 319 22.50 36.42 -4.37
CA ARG A 319 22.14 35.90 -5.69
C ARG A 319 23.36 35.40 -6.48
N ARG A 320 24.46 36.15 -6.50
CA ARG A 320 25.73 35.74 -7.14
C ARG A 320 26.32 34.48 -6.48
N ALA A 321 26.27 34.39 -5.16
CA ALA A 321 26.66 33.21 -4.41
C ALA A 321 25.73 32.00 -4.67
N TRP A 322 24.54 32.21 -5.24
CA TRP A 322 23.67 31.13 -5.72
C TRP A 322 23.86 30.83 -7.20
N ASP A 323 24.15 31.84 -8.02
CA ASP A 323 24.37 31.70 -9.45
C ASP A 323 25.58 30.80 -9.75
N GLN A 324 26.59 30.75 -8.86
CA GLN A 324 27.72 29.81 -8.97
C GLN A 324 27.30 28.32 -8.96
N PHE A 325 26.11 27.99 -8.42
CA PHE A 325 25.55 26.64 -8.43
C PHE A 325 24.62 26.37 -9.62
N SER A 326 24.37 27.40 -10.44
CA SER A 326 23.46 27.34 -11.59
C SER A 326 24.18 27.19 -12.93
N ILE A 327 25.51 27.32 -12.94
CA ILE A 327 26.35 27.20 -14.15
C ILE A 327 26.80 25.73 -14.28
N PRO A 328 26.61 25.08 -15.45
CA PRO A 328 27.16 23.75 -15.69
C PRO A 328 28.69 23.79 -15.54
N SER A 329 29.25 22.90 -14.71
CA SER A 329 30.70 22.79 -14.56
C SER A 329 31.30 22.38 -15.90
N ASN A 330 31.99 23.29 -16.57
CA ASN A 330 32.67 23.02 -17.84
C ASN A 330 33.91 22.16 -17.56
N GLY A 331 33.82 20.86 -17.87
CA GLY A 331 34.97 19.98 -18.13
C GLY A 331 35.73 19.46 -16.91
N ASP A 332 35.81 18.13 -16.80
CA ASP A 332 36.82 17.35 -16.08
C ASP A 332 36.98 17.56 -14.57
N GLN A 333 35.88 17.68 -13.83
CA GLN A 333 35.90 17.35 -12.40
C GLN A 333 35.12 16.08 -12.13
N LEU A 334 35.88 15.08 -11.66
CA LEU A 334 35.47 13.80 -11.12
C LEU A 334 34.12 13.86 -10.38
N GLU A 335 33.29 12.84 -10.60
CA GLU A 335 32.08 12.56 -9.83
C GLU A 335 32.35 12.72 -8.32
N GLY A 336 31.80 13.76 -7.70
CA GLY A 336 31.85 13.91 -6.24
C GLY A 336 31.74 15.32 -5.68
N ASN A 337 32.20 16.36 -6.41
CA ASN A 337 32.18 17.71 -5.87
C ASN A 337 30.97 18.51 -6.38
N SER A 338 29.81 18.28 -5.76
CA SER A 338 28.71 19.25 -5.84
C SER A 338 29.19 20.56 -5.24
N VAL A 339 29.03 21.65 -5.99
CA VAL A 339 29.45 23.00 -5.58
C VAL A 339 28.58 23.48 -4.38
N ALA A 340 27.43 22.85 -4.12
CA ALA A 340 26.51 23.26 -3.04
C ALA A 340 27.09 23.04 -1.62
N PRO A 341 26.82 23.96 -0.65
CA PRO A 341 27.28 23.81 0.73
C PRO A 341 26.81 22.50 1.35
N THR A 342 27.68 21.81 2.08
CA THR A 342 27.46 20.47 2.69
C THR A 342 26.21 20.36 3.56
N THR A 343 25.70 21.48 4.07
CA THR A 343 24.48 21.55 4.87
C THR A 343 23.18 21.48 4.07
N TRP A 344 23.23 21.50 2.74
CA TRP A 344 22.05 21.60 1.89
C TRP A 344 21.73 20.26 1.23
N ILE A 345 20.49 19.82 1.40
CA ILE A 345 20.00 18.58 0.81
C ILE A 345 19.65 18.90 -0.65
N MET A 346 20.50 18.49 -1.58
CA MET A 346 20.15 18.53 -2.99
C MET A 346 19.05 17.50 -3.28
N PRO A 347 17.99 17.87 -4.01
CA PRO A 347 17.05 16.89 -4.53
C PRO A 347 17.81 15.88 -5.40
N PRO A 348 17.52 14.57 -5.29
CA PRO A 348 18.13 13.59 -6.18
C PRO A 348 17.76 13.89 -7.63
N GLU A 349 18.68 13.65 -8.57
CA GLU A 349 18.49 13.90 -10.01
C GLU A 349 17.22 13.23 -10.55
N GLN A 350 16.83 12.10 -9.93
CA GLN A 350 15.52 11.49 -10.09
C GLN A 350 14.74 11.62 -8.78
N PRO A 351 13.82 12.59 -8.66
CA PRO A 351 12.99 12.73 -7.47
C PRO A 351 12.13 11.49 -7.29
N LEU A 352 12.06 10.99 -6.05
CA LEU A 352 11.19 9.87 -5.70
C LEU A 352 9.73 10.18 -6.09
N PRO A 353 8.93 9.18 -6.51
CA PRO A 353 7.55 9.39 -6.98
C PRO A 353 6.66 10.20 -6.01
N GLU A 354 6.95 10.14 -4.72
CA GLU A 354 6.26 10.85 -3.65
C GLU A 354 6.38 12.38 -3.73
N TRP A 355 7.44 12.88 -4.37
CA TRP A 355 7.73 14.32 -4.48
C TRP A 355 6.91 15.00 -5.59
N VAL A 356 6.23 14.22 -6.43
CA VAL A 356 5.37 14.71 -7.53
C VAL A 356 4.23 15.60 -7.02
N VAL A 357 3.77 15.40 -5.77
CA VAL A 357 2.69 16.18 -5.15
C VAL A 357 3.08 17.66 -4.96
N TYR A 358 4.38 17.95 -4.83
CA TYR A 358 4.91 19.28 -4.57
C TYR A 358 5.38 20.01 -5.82
N ARG A 359 5.34 19.39 -7.01
CA ARG A 359 5.58 20.12 -8.26
C ARG A 359 4.41 21.07 -8.50
N GLU A 360 4.69 22.36 -8.60
CA GLU A 360 3.71 23.31 -9.12
C GLU A 360 3.28 22.84 -10.52
N LYS A 361 2.02 22.45 -10.63
CA LYS A 361 1.39 22.28 -11.94
C LYS A 361 1.43 23.66 -12.58
N LYS A 362 2.27 23.86 -13.59
CA LYS A 362 2.28 25.07 -14.39
C LYS A 362 0.87 25.23 -14.96
N THR A 363 0.02 26.01 -14.29
CA THR A 363 -1.24 26.46 -14.84
C THR A 363 -0.87 27.52 -15.86
N THR A 364 -0.65 27.09 -17.10
CA THR A 364 -0.68 27.99 -18.24
C THR A 364 -2.10 28.56 -18.29
N LYS A 365 -2.24 29.80 -17.81
CA LYS A 365 -3.45 30.61 -18.07
C LYS A 365 -3.57 30.72 -19.58
N ARG A 366 -4.73 30.28 -20.10
CA ARG A 366 -5.16 30.54 -21.47
C ARG A 366 -5.48 32.00 -21.65
#